data_AF-A0A7C5YE14-F1
#
_entry.id   AF-A0A7C5YE14-F1
#
_cell.length_a   1.000
_cell.length_b   1.000
_cell.length_c   1.000
_cell.angle_alpha   90.00
_cell.angle_beta   90.00
_cell.angle_gamma   90.00
#
_symmetry.space_group_name_H-M   'P 1'
#
loop_
_entity.id
_entity.type
_entity.pdbx_description
1 polymer ?
#
loop_
_entity_poly.entity_id
_entity_poly.type
_entity_poly.pdbx_seq_one_letter_code
_entity_poly.pdbx_strand_id
1 'polypeptide(L)'
;QGKLTPAYERDKEREQIVRILLRKTKRNVALVGPAGVGKTKLVEDLALRIYRGEIPRLSGCIVLALNLVGLRAGTHVHGELEKRVETFRQALEEHGERIILFIDELHTIVGTSVGGYVLDIANALKPLLASGTIRCIGATTRQEYIQHIEADRALARRFEMVTVQEPSNETMLKILEQVKGDYERHHGVVYPPETLRTILDLCDRFLPMRHYPDKALDLLDDAGSWASMNCQGETPVTVTPEIVRHVLSEKLGLPADELEGASYVGLAKQLGEAVIGQDEALEQIEQALVGSLWQEIESEHRIYLAMMRQVSPTEVGS
;
A
#
# COMPACT_ATOMS: atom_id res chain seq x y z
N GLN A 1 -6.80 7.58 -21.57
CA GLN A 1 -5.88 8.63 -21.07
C GLN A 1 -4.47 8.12 -20.77
N GLY A 2 -4.11 6.85 -21.02
CA GLY A 2 -2.73 6.37 -20.84
C GLY A 2 -2.19 6.38 -19.41
N LYS A 3 -3.06 6.62 -18.41
CA LYS A 3 -2.68 6.81 -17.00
C LYS A 3 -2.36 5.51 -16.26
N LEU A 4 -2.88 4.37 -16.72
CA LEU A 4 -2.62 3.08 -16.10
C LEU A 4 -1.28 2.55 -16.59
N THR A 5 -0.35 2.35 -15.66
CA THR A 5 0.92 1.67 -15.91
C THR A 5 0.86 0.19 -15.50
N PRO A 6 1.68 -0.70 -16.10
CA PRO A 6 1.74 -2.10 -15.72
C PRO A 6 2.23 -2.31 -14.28
N ALA A 7 1.91 -3.46 -13.72
CA ALA A 7 2.52 -3.97 -12.49
C ALA A 7 3.64 -4.94 -12.87
N TYR A 8 4.86 -4.60 -12.51
CA TYR A 8 6.05 -5.41 -12.79
C TYR A 8 6.23 -6.50 -11.72
N GLU A 9 6.79 -7.65 -12.12
CA GLU A 9 7.15 -8.76 -11.22
C GLU A 9 5.98 -9.32 -10.36
N ARG A 10 4.75 -9.34 -10.90
CA ARG A 10 3.52 -9.81 -10.21
C ARG A 10 2.77 -10.92 -10.97
N ASP A 11 3.48 -11.74 -11.74
CA ASP A 11 2.85 -12.72 -12.64
C ASP A 11 2.05 -13.80 -11.89
N LYS A 12 2.56 -14.27 -10.75
CA LYS A 12 1.90 -15.32 -9.94
C LYS A 12 0.58 -14.83 -9.37
N GLU A 13 0.58 -13.65 -8.76
CA GLU A 13 -0.62 -13.04 -8.22
C GLU A 13 -1.63 -12.73 -9.32
N ARG A 14 -1.17 -12.20 -10.47
CA ARG A 14 -2.02 -11.94 -11.63
C ARG A 14 -2.69 -13.21 -12.15
N GLU A 15 -1.92 -14.29 -12.34
CA GLU A 15 -2.46 -15.57 -12.80
C GLU A 15 -3.49 -16.12 -11.81
N GLN A 16 -3.21 -16.02 -10.51
CA GLN A 16 -4.13 -16.46 -9.46
C GLN A 16 -5.43 -15.65 -9.48
N ILE A 17 -5.36 -14.33 -9.61
CA ILE A 17 -6.53 -13.44 -9.72
C ILE A 17 -7.38 -13.85 -10.93
N VAL A 18 -6.77 -13.95 -12.12
CA VAL A 18 -7.48 -14.32 -13.36
C VAL A 18 -8.14 -15.69 -13.21
N ARG A 19 -7.42 -16.67 -12.66
CA ARG A 19 -7.95 -18.02 -12.43
C ARG A 19 -9.18 -18.01 -11.52
N ILE A 20 -9.17 -17.20 -10.45
CA ILE A 20 -10.31 -17.06 -9.54
C ILE A 20 -11.50 -16.39 -10.24
N LEU A 21 -11.27 -15.28 -10.95
CA LEU A 21 -12.31 -14.53 -11.67
C LEU A 21 -13.04 -15.36 -12.75
N LEU A 22 -12.36 -16.39 -13.28
CA LEU A 22 -12.90 -17.31 -14.29
C LEU A 22 -13.63 -18.52 -13.71
N ARG A 23 -13.70 -18.68 -12.39
CA ARG A 23 -14.43 -19.79 -11.76
C ARG A 23 -15.94 -19.63 -11.97
N LYS A 24 -16.64 -20.78 -12.02
CA LYS A 24 -18.11 -20.83 -12.08
C LYS A 24 -18.75 -20.31 -10.78
N THR A 25 -18.11 -20.56 -9.64
CA THR A 25 -18.54 -20.10 -8.31
C THR A 25 -17.34 -19.56 -7.54
N LYS A 26 -17.57 -18.74 -6.52
CA LYS A 26 -16.51 -18.07 -5.71
C LYS A 26 -15.49 -17.33 -6.58
N ARG A 27 -16.02 -16.46 -7.45
CA ARG A 27 -15.24 -15.65 -8.40
C ARG A 27 -14.86 -14.27 -7.85
N ASN A 28 -14.80 -14.13 -6.52
CA ASN A 28 -14.40 -12.90 -5.85
C ASN A 28 -13.02 -13.08 -5.22
N VAL A 29 -12.17 -12.07 -5.36
CA VAL A 29 -10.78 -12.08 -4.90
C VAL A 29 -10.62 -11.09 -3.76
N ALA A 30 -9.96 -11.50 -2.68
CA ALA A 30 -9.45 -10.60 -1.66
C ALA A 30 -7.92 -10.56 -1.76
N LEU A 31 -7.38 -9.44 -2.25
CA LEU A 31 -5.95 -9.12 -2.22
C LEU A 31 -5.58 -8.72 -0.79
N VAL A 32 -4.82 -9.58 -0.11
CA VAL A 32 -4.47 -9.39 1.30
C VAL A 32 -2.97 -9.19 1.43
N GLY A 33 -2.56 -8.03 1.95
CA GLY A 33 -1.15 -7.69 2.14
C GLY A 33 -0.97 -6.33 2.81
N PRO A 34 0.23 -6.01 3.29
CA PRO A 34 0.51 -4.72 3.94
C PRO A 34 0.17 -3.50 3.07
N ALA A 35 0.08 -2.32 3.67
CA ALA A 35 -0.03 -1.07 2.92
C ALA A 35 1.24 -0.87 2.07
N GLY A 36 1.13 -0.24 0.90
CA GLY A 36 2.28 0.04 0.03
C GLY A 36 2.76 -1.11 -0.87
N VAL A 37 2.29 -2.36 -0.69
CA VAL A 37 2.76 -3.50 -1.52
C VAL A 37 2.24 -3.54 -2.97
N GLY A 38 1.43 -2.56 -3.39
CA GLY A 38 0.95 -2.44 -4.77
C GLY A 38 -0.32 -3.24 -5.08
N LYS A 39 -1.24 -3.42 -4.12
CA LYS A 39 -2.52 -4.11 -4.33
C LYS A 39 -3.38 -3.41 -5.40
N THR A 40 -3.56 -2.09 -5.29
CA THR A 40 -4.27 -1.25 -6.26
C THR A 40 -3.62 -1.34 -7.64
N LYS A 41 -2.29 -1.22 -7.69
CA LYS A 41 -1.47 -1.30 -8.92
C LYS A 41 -1.70 -2.61 -9.68
N LEU A 42 -1.84 -3.73 -8.97
CA LEU A 42 -2.11 -5.03 -9.56
C LEU A 42 -3.49 -5.09 -10.24
N VAL A 43 -4.48 -4.40 -9.70
CA VAL A 43 -5.82 -4.32 -10.30
C VAL A 43 -5.84 -3.37 -11.50
N GLU A 44 -5.11 -2.26 -11.44
CA GLU A 44 -4.92 -1.38 -12.59
C GLU A 44 -4.24 -2.08 -13.77
N ASP A 45 -3.18 -2.86 -13.49
CA ASP A 45 -2.51 -3.70 -14.49
C ASP A 45 -3.47 -4.73 -15.09
N LEU A 46 -4.28 -5.39 -14.26
CA LEU A 46 -5.32 -6.31 -14.74
C LEU A 46 -6.31 -5.60 -15.67
N ALA A 47 -6.78 -4.40 -15.29
CA ALA A 47 -7.70 -3.62 -16.11
C ALA A 47 -7.07 -3.24 -17.47
N LEU A 48 -5.80 -2.83 -17.47
CA LEU A 48 -5.04 -2.51 -18.68
C LEU A 48 -4.92 -3.71 -19.61
N ARG A 49 -4.64 -4.90 -19.06
CA ARG A 49 -4.49 -6.14 -19.82
C ARG A 49 -5.81 -6.65 -20.40
N ILE A 50 -6.91 -6.53 -19.65
CA ILE A 50 -8.26 -6.80 -20.15
C ILE A 50 -8.58 -5.87 -21.32
N TYR A 51 -8.31 -4.57 -21.16
CA TYR A 51 -8.52 -3.57 -22.22
C TYR A 51 -7.70 -3.87 -23.49
N ARG A 52 -6.46 -4.32 -23.34
CA ARG A 52 -5.57 -4.72 -24.46
C ARG A 52 -5.94 -6.07 -25.09
N GLY A 53 -6.91 -6.80 -24.55
CA GLY A 53 -7.29 -8.12 -25.05
C GLY A 53 -6.31 -9.24 -24.70
N GLU A 54 -5.38 -9.00 -23.77
CA GLU A 54 -4.37 -9.97 -23.34
C GLU A 54 -4.98 -11.12 -22.51
N ILE A 55 -6.22 -10.94 -22.03
CA ILE A 55 -6.97 -11.97 -21.31
C ILE A 55 -8.28 -12.24 -22.08
N PRO A 56 -8.27 -13.08 -23.13
CA PRO A 56 -9.42 -13.29 -24.01
C PRO A 56 -10.70 -13.71 -23.28
N ARG A 57 -10.58 -14.48 -22.20
CA ARG A 57 -11.72 -14.95 -21.39
C ARG A 57 -12.40 -13.85 -20.57
N LEU A 58 -11.75 -12.70 -20.40
CA LEU A 58 -12.33 -11.51 -19.75
C LEU A 58 -12.61 -10.40 -20.78
N SER A 59 -12.59 -10.71 -22.07
CA SER A 59 -12.89 -9.74 -23.12
C SER A 59 -14.29 -9.15 -22.93
N GLY A 60 -14.41 -7.83 -23.08
CA GLY A 60 -15.63 -7.07 -22.83
C GLY A 60 -15.98 -6.85 -21.35
N CYS A 61 -15.19 -7.37 -20.42
CA CYS A 61 -15.32 -6.99 -19.01
C CYS A 61 -14.71 -5.60 -18.77
N ILE A 62 -15.31 -4.85 -17.85
CA ILE A 62 -14.82 -3.56 -17.37
C ILE A 62 -14.52 -3.64 -15.88
N VAL A 63 -13.42 -3.01 -15.46
CA VAL A 63 -13.09 -2.86 -14.04
C VAL A 63 -13.61 -1.52 -13.56
N LEU A 64 -14.45 -1.54 -12.52
CA LEU A 64 -15.03 -0.34 -11.92
C LEU A 64 -14.57 -0.20 -10.47
N ALA A 65 -13.88 0.89 -10.15
CA ALA A 65 -13.48 1.19 -8.77
C ALA A 65 -14.66 1.84 -8.01
N LEU A 66 -14.99 1.30 -6.84
CA LEU A 66 -16.03 1.86 -5.98
C LEU A 66 -15.47 3.02 -5.16
N ASN A 67 -15.99 4.23 -5.40
CA ASN A 67 -15.65 5.40 -4.60
C ASN A 67 -16.69 5.61 -3.48
N LEU A 68 -16.35 5.16 -2.27
CA LEU A 68 -17.21 5.32 -1.09
C LEU A 68 -17.33 6.78 -0.65
N VAL A 69 -16.28 7.59 -0.81
CA VAL A 69 -16.31 9.02 -0.48
C VAL A 69 -17.29 9.75 -1.41
N GLY A 70 -17.26 9.44 -2.70
CA GLY A 70 -18.19 9.99 -3.69
C GLY A 70 -19.64 9.61 -3.42
N LEU A 71 -19.90 8.40 -2.93
CA LEU A 71 -21.24 8.00 -2.50
C LEU A 71 -21.76 8.85 -1.34
N ARG A 72 -20.86 9.24 -0.41
CA ARG A 72 -21.15 10.07 0.78
C ARG A 72 -21.27 11.57 0.48
N ALA A 73 -20.63 12.05 -0.58
CA ALA A 73 -20.60 13.47 -0.91
C ALA A 73 -22.02 13.98 -1.25
N GLY A 74 -22.45 15.02 -0.52
CA GLY A 74 -23.73 15.70 -0.75
C GLY A 74 -24.97 15.02 -0.15
N THR A 75 -24.82 13.99 0.68
CA THR A 75 -25.97 13.35 1.38
C THR A 75 -26.16 13.97 2.76
N HIS A 76 -26.92 15.06 2.85
CA HIS A 76 -27.34 15.64 4.13
C HIS A 76 -28.66 15.02 4.64
N VAL A 77 -29.34 14.23 3.80
CA VAL A 77 -30.65 13.63 4.07
C VAL A 77 -30.53 12.11 4.13
N HIS A 78 -31.03 11.52 5.22
CA HIS A 78 -30.92 10.10 5.60
C HIS A 78 -31.28 9.10 4.47
N GLY A 79 -32.29 9.41 3.65
CA GLY A 79 -32.77 8.50 2.59
C GLY A 79 -32.08 8.62 1.23
N GLU A 80 -31.26 9.65 0.99
CA GLU A 80 -30.61 9.83 -0.32
C GLU A 80 -29.45 8.85 -0.54
N LEU A 81 -28.70 8.55 0.52
CA LEU A 81 -27.60 7.60 0.49
C LEU A 81 -28.12 6.18 0.21
N GLU A 82 -29.18 5.75 0.90
CA GLU A 82 -29.81 4.46 0.67
C GLU A 82 -30.33 4.32 -0.77
N LYS A 83 -30.99 5.36 -1.30
CA LYS A 83 -31.44 5.38 -2.72
C LYS A 83 -30.28 5.27 -3.70
N ARG A 84 -29.14 5.93 -3.43
CA ARG A 84 -27.93 5.81 -4.26
C ARG A 84 -27.35 4.41 -4.23
N VAL A 85 -27.29 3.79 -3.04
CA VAL A 85 -26.83 2.39 -2.88
C VAL A 85 -27.75 1.43 -3.61
N GLU A 86 -29.06 1.63 -3.53
CA GLU A 86 -30.05 0.81 -4.24
C GLU A 86 -29.95 0.98 -5.76
N THR A 87 -29.80 2.22 -6.24
CA THR A 87 -29.58 2.51 -7.68
C THR A 87 -28.29 1.84 -8.17
N PHE A 88 -27.23 1.91 -7.38
CA PHE A 88 -25.96 1.26 -7.67
C PHE A 88 -26.12 -0.28 -7.72
N ARG A 89 -26.85 -0.86 -6.75
CA ARG A 89 -27.16 -2.30 -6.71
C ARG A 89 -27.91 -2.74 -7.97
N GLN A 90 -28.94 -2.00 -8.39
CA GLN A 90 -29.71 -2.29 -9.60
C GLN A 90 -28.84 -2.23 -10.87
N ALA A 91 -27.98 -1.21 -11.00
CA ALA A 91 -27.05 -1.11 -12.12
C ALA A 91 -26.08 -2.30 -12.17
N LEU A 92 -25.62 -2.79 -11.01
CA LEU A 92 -24.79 -3.99 -10.93
C LEU A 92 -25.58 -5.28 -11.25
N GLU A 93 -26.88 -5.34 -10.98
CA GLU A 93 -27.72 -6.47 -11.39
C GLU A 93 -27.91 -6.55 -12.89
N GLU A 94 -28.20 -5.41 -13.52
CA GLU A 94 -28.49 -5.33 -14.96
C GLU A 94 -27.25 -5.57 -15.83
N HIS A 95 -26.07 -5.18 -15.34
CA HIS A 95 -24.83 -5.20 -16.14
C HIS A 95 -23.71 -6.09 -15.55
N GLY A 96 -24.00 -6.81 -14.47
CA GLY A 96 -22.97 -7.44 -13.63
C GLY A 96 -22.08 -8.46 -14.30
N GLU A 97 -22.57 -9.15 -15.34
CA GLU A 97 -21.79 -10.20 -16.04
C GLU A 97 -20.50 -9.66 -16.66
N ARG A 98 -20.48 -8.38 -17.03
CA ARG A 98 -19.34 -7.69 -17.62
C ARG A 98 -18.57 -6.84 -16.60
N ILE A 99 -19.01 -6.78 -15.35
CA ILE A 99 -18.42 -5.91 -14.34
C ILE A 99 -17.48 -6.71 -13.43
N ILE A 100 -16.27 -6.18 -13.27
CA ILE A 100 -15.35 -6.53 -12.18
C ILE A 100 -15.33 -5.31 -11.26
N LEU A 101 -16.01 -5.42 -10.12
CA LEU A 101 -16.02 -4.36 -9.12
C LEU A 101 -14.72 -4.40 -8.33
N PHE A 102 -14.03 -3.26 -8.20
CA PHE A 102 -12.84 -3.09 -7.38
C PHE A 102 -13.15 -2.26 -6.14
N ILE A 103 -12.70 -2.72 -4.98
CA ILE A 103 -12.89 -2.06 -3.67
C ILE A 103 -11.53 -2.04 -2.95
N ASP A 104 -10.84 -0.90 -2.94
CA ASP A 104 -9.44 -0.82 -2.47
C ASP A 104 -9.29 -1.03 -0.95
N GLU A 105 -10.29 -0.63 -0.19
CA GLU A 105 -10.36 -0.86 1.25
C GLU A 105 -11.57 -1.76 1.52
N LEU A 106 -11.48 -3.03 1.14
CA LEU A 106 -12.60 -3.97 1.18
C LEU A 106 -13.29 -4.02 2.53
N HIS A 107 -12.54 -3.90 3.63
CA HIS A 107 -13.10 -3.89 4.98
C HIS A 107 -14.08 -2.74 5.22
N THR A 108 -13.92 -1.60 4.53
CA THR A 108 -14.76 -0.42 4.72
C THR A 108 -16.21 -0.63 4.31
N ILE A 109 -16.53 -1.64 3.49
CA ILE A 109 -17.93 -1.93 3.14
C ILE A 109 -18.68 -2.63 4.27
N VAL A 110 -17.96 -3.20 5.24
CA VAL A 110 -18.48 -3.92 6.39
C VAL A 110 -18.40 -3.01 7.61
N GLY A 111 -19.56 -2.60 8.12
CA GLY A 111 -19.60 -1.77 9.33
C GLY A 111 -19.15 -0.32 9.12
N THR A 112 -19.26 0.23 7.89
CA THR A 112 -19.01 1.65 7.61
C THR A 112 -19.81 2.54 8.57
N SER A 113 -19.15 3.21 9.51
CA SER A 113 -19.77 4.24 10.33
C SER A 113 -19.61 5.60 9.64
N VAL A 114 -20.73 6.18 9.21
CA VAL A 114 -20.81 7.47 8.54
C VAL A 114 -21.60 8.42 9.44
N GLY A 115 -20.92 9.40 10.07
CA GLY A 115 -21.58 10.41 10.89
C GLY A 115 -22.34 9.85 12.11
N GLY A 116 -21.88 8.74 12.69
CA GLY A 116 -22.56 8.03 13.78
C GLY A 116 -23.57 6.98 13.33
N TYR A 117 -23.79 6.83 12.01
CA TYR A 117 -24.70 5.84 11.43
C TYR A 117 -23.93 4.73 10.72
N VAL A 118 -24.19 3.46 11.08
CA VAL A 118 -23.54 2.31 10.44
C VAL A 118 -24.30 1.97 9.16
N LEU A 119 -23.79 2.41 8.00
CA LEU A 119 -24.31 1.99 6.70
C LEU A 119 -23.52 0.76 6.23
N ASP A 120 -24.17 -0.39 6.23
CA ASP A 120 -23.59 -1.64 5.78
C ASP A 120 -23.86 -1.86 4.29
N ILE A 121 -23.01 -1.26 3.44
CA ILE A 121 -23.02 -1.44 1.97
C ILE A 121 -22.88 -2.93 1.62
N ALA A 122 -22.21 -3.71 2.49
CA ALA A 122 -22.11 -5.14 2.30
C ALA A 122 -23.48 -5.82 2.17
N ASN A 123 -24.53 -5.34 2.85
CA ASN A 123 -25.86 -5.94 2.71
C ASN A 123 -26.45 -5.79 1.31
N ALA A 124 -26.20 -4.67 0.63
CA ALA A 124 -26.62 -4.48 -0.75
C ALA A 124 -25.80 -5.36 -1.71
N LEU A 125 -24.51 -5.60 -1.42
CA LEU A 125 -23.61 -6.35 -2.30
C LEU A 125 -23.65 -7.87 -2.07
N LYS A 126 -23.95 -8.34 -0.85
CA LYS A 126 -23.96 -9.76 -0.47
C LYS A 126 -24.77 -10.64 -1.43
N PRO A 127 -26.01 -10.27 -1.86
CA PRO A 127 -26.76 -11.05 -2.84
C PRO A 127 -26.03 -11.19 -4.18
N LEU A 128 -25.45 -10.10 -4.69
CA LEU A 128 -24.76 -10.05 -5.98
C LEU A 128 -23.47 -10.86 -5.99
N LEU A 129 -22.74 -10.83 -4.87
CA LEU A 129 -21.53 -11.62 -4.63
C LEU A 129 -21.86 -13.10 -4.45
N ALA A 130 -23.03 -13.42 -3.89
CA ALA A 130 -23.49 -14.78 -3.63
C ALA A 130 -24.06 -15.47 -4.87
N SER A 131 -24.87 -14.77 -5.65
CA SER A 131 -25.40 -15.25 -6.95
C SER A 131 -24.28 -15.40 -7.98
N GLY A 132 -23.18 -14.65 -7.81
CA GLY A 132 -22.18 -14.50 -8.85
C GLY A 132 -22.74 -13.71 -10.02
N THR A 133 -23.57 -12.70 -9.77
CA THR A 133 -24.01 -11.74 -10.79
C THR A 133 -22.83 -10.85 -11.20
N ILE A 134 -22.02 -10.41 -10.23
CA ILE A 134 -20.80 -9.63 -10.44
C ILE A 134 -19.54 -10.45 -10.15
N ARG A 135 -18.38 -9.95 -10.58
CA ARG A 135 -17.08 -10.33 -10.03
C ARG A 135 -16.58 -9.20 -9.15
N CYS A 136 -15.85 -9.52 -8.09
CA CYS A 136 -15.31 -8.51 -7.18
C CYS A 136 -13.83 -8.78 -6.90
N ILE A 137 -13.03 -7.73 -6.88
CA ILE A 137 -11.68 -7.72 -6.33
C ILE A 137 -11.68 -6.71 -5.19
N GLY A 138 -11.38 -7.15 -3.98
CA GLY A 138 -11.17 -6.27 -2.84
C GLY A 138 -9.71 -6.27 -2.44
N ALA A 139 -9.17 -5.14 -2.04
CA ALA A 139 -7.86 -5.05 -1.38
C ALA A 139 -8.04 -4.72 0.10
N THR A 140 -7.18 -5.24 0.97
CA THR A 140 -7.22 -4.95 2.41
C THR A 140 -5.93 -5.41 3.08
N THR A 141 -5.66 -4.94 4.30
CA THR A 141 -4.59 -5.53 5.13
C THR A 141 -5.03 -6.87 5.74
N ARG A 142 -4.07 -7.66 6.22
CA ARG A 142 -4.36 -8.95 6.85
C ARG A 142 -5.19 -8.82 8.12
N GLN A 143 -4.91 -7.83 8.93
CA GLN A 143 -5.61 -7.59 10.18
C GLN A 143 -7.08 -7.25 9.92
N GLU A 144 -7.33 -6.29 9.02
CA GLU A 144 -8.69 -5.89 8.63
C GLU A 144 -9.46 -7.03 7.96
N TYR A 145 -8.80 -7.84 7.13
CA TYR A 145 -9.43 -9.01 6.52
C TYR A 145 -10.00 -9.95 7.57
N ILE A 146 -9.19 -10.29 8.59
CA ILE A 146 -9.60 -11.20 9.66
C ILE A 146 -10.74 -10.57 10.47
N GLN A 147 -10.60 -9.29 10.84
CA GLN A 147 -11.54 -8.58 11.71
C GLN A 147 -12.91 -8.36 11.06
N HIS A 148 -12.95 -8.07 9.75
CA HIS A 148 -14.17 -7.63 9.07
C HIS A 148 -14.70 -8.62 8.04
N ILE A 149 -13.83 -9.22 7.22
CA ILE A 149 -14.25 -10.05 6.08
C ILE A 149 -14.40 -11.52 6.48
N GLU A 150 -13.43 -12.06 7.21
CA GLU A 150 -13.46 -13.45 7.67
C GLU A 150 -14.47 -13.65 8.81
N ALA A 151 -14.65 -12.62 9.65
CA ALA A 151 -15.68 -12.58 10.69
C ALA A 151 -17.12 -12.64 10.12
N ASP A 152 -17.36 -12.05 8.94
CA ASP A 152 -18.65 -12.14 8.25
C ASP A 152 -18.79 -13.46 7.48
N ARG A 153 -19.61 -14.38 8.00
CA ARG A 153 -19.86 -15.70 7.39
C ARG A 153 -20.36 -15.65 5.95
N ALA A 154 -21.09 -14.60 5.55
CA ALA A 154 -21.60 -14.48 4.21
C ALA A 154 -20.49 -14.08 3.23
N LEU A 155 -19.60 -13.16 3.62
CA LEU A 155 -18.48 -12.71 2.79
C LEU A 155 -17.33 -13.72 2.75
N ALA A 156 -16.94 -14.30 3.89
CA ALA A 156 -15.85 -15.26 4.00
C ALA A 156 -16.01 -16.46 3.06
N ARG A 157 -17.24 -16.88 2.76
CA ARG A 157 -17.53 -18.01 1.86
C ARG A 157 -17.51 -17.64 0.37
N ARG A 158 -17.37 -16.35 0.05
CA ARG A 158 -17.48 -15.80 -1.33
C ARG A 158 -16.17 -15.26 -1.86
N PHE A 159 -15.28 -14.83 -0.98
CA PHE A 159 -13.95 -14.36 -1.33
C PHE A 159 -12.92 -15.49 -1.24
N GLU A 160 -12.01 -15.50 -2.21
CA GLU A 160 -10.81 -16.31 -2.19
C GLU A 160 -9.62 -15.39 -1.97
N MET A 161 -8.82 -15.72 -0.97
CA MET A 161 -7.66 -14.91 -0.59
C MET A 161 -6.52 -15.08 -1.61
N VAL A 162 -5.91 -13.96 -1.98
CA VAL A 162 -4.65 -13.88 -2.72
C VAL A 162 -3.71 -13.02 -1.90
N THR A 163 -2.66 -13.62 -1.36
CA THR A 163 -1.68 -12.90 -0.56
C THR A 163 -0.75 -12.11 -1.48
N VAL A 164 -0.64 -10.80 -1.24
CA VAL A 164 0.30 -9.92 -1.94
C VAL A 164 1.43 -9.62 -0.97
N GLN A 165 2.60 -10.18 -1.25
CA GLN A 165 3.79 -10.01 -0.42
C GLN A 165 4.61 -8.80 -0.86
N GLU A 166 5.39 -8.27 0.06
CA GLU A 166 6.44 -7.31 -0.27
C GLU A 166 7.47 -7.97 -1.22
N PRO A 167 7.89 -7.31 -2.31
CA PRO A 167 8.93 -7.85 -3.19
C PRO A 167 10.27 -7.92 -2.45
N SER A 168 11.10 -8.91 -2.81
CA SER A 168 12.49 -8.95 -2.34
C SER A 168 13.32 -7.81 -2.93
N ASN A 169 14.45 -7.46 -2.33
CA ASN A 169 15.34 -6.41 -2.86
C ASN A 169 15.76 -6.66 -4.31
N GLU A 170 16.06 -7.91 -4.68
CA GLU A 170 16.38 -8.27 -6.07
C GLU A 170 15.20 -8.00 -7.02
N THR A 171 13.99 -8.31 -6.57
CA THR A 171 12.76 -8.06 -7.35
C THR A 171 12.49 -6.56 -7.43
N MET A 172 12.66 -5.84 -6.32
CA MET A 172 12.45 -4.40 -6.25
C MET A 172 13.44 -3.64 -7.14
N LEU A 173 14.71 -4.07 -7.21
CA LEU A 173 15.69 -3.47 -8.11
C LEU A 173 15.24 -3.57 -9.57
N LYS A 174 14.75 -4.74 -10.00
CA LYS A 174 14.17 -4.92 -11.34
C LYS A 174 12.97 -4.01 -11.56
N ILE A 175 12.09 -3.88 -10.57
CA ILE A 175 10.93 -2.98 -10.64
C ILE A 175 11.43 -1.53 -10.84
N LEU A 176 12.40 -1.06 -10.05
CA LEU A 176 13.01 0.26 -10.19
C LEU A 176 13.59 0.48 -11.58
N GLU A 177 14.32 -0.50 -12.12
CA GLU A 177 14.88 -0.44 -13.48
C GLU A 177 13.80 -0.29 -14.56
N GLN A 178 12.62 -0.90 -14.38
CA GLN A 178 11.51 -0.80 -15.32
C GLN A 178 10.77 0.54 -15.23
N VAL A 179 10.65 1.13 -14.04
CA VAL A 179 9.87 2.37 -13.83
C VAL A 179 10.73 3.63 -13.95
N LYS A 180 12.04 3.55 -13.72
CA LYS A 180 12.89 4.76 -13.61
C LYS A 180 12.77 5.67 -14.83
N GLY A 181 12.63 5.12 -16.04
CA GLY A 181 12.51 5.91 -17.27
C GLY A 181 11.28 6.83 -17.32
N ASP A 182 10.23 6.53 -16.56
CA ASP A 182 9.07 7.42 -16.40
C ASP A 182 9.42 8.61 -15.49
N TYR A 183 10.12 8.35 -14.38
CA TYR A 183 10.60 9.37 -13.45
C TYR A 183 11.70 10.25 -14.06
N GLU A 184 12.65 9.66 -14.80
CA GLU A 184 13.71 10.38 -15.52
C GLU A 184 13.11 11.41 -16.50
N ARG A 185 12.10 11.00 -17.26
CA ARG A 185 11.40 11.89 -18.19
C ARG A 185 10.57 12.95 -17.49
N HIS A 186 9.96 12.61 -16.35
CA HIS A 186 9.14 13.55 -15.60
C HIS A 186 9.99 14.67 -14.97
N HIS A 187 11.12 14.31 -14.37
CA HIS A 187 12.00 15.23 -13.64
C HIS A 187 13.16 15.79 -14.47
N GLY A 188 13.41 15.26 -15.68
CA GLY A 188 14.56 15.66 -16.50
C GLY A 188 15.91 15.22 -15.91
N VAL A 189 15.92 14.11 -15.20
CA VAL A 189 17.09 13.56 -14.49
C VAL A 189 17.47 12.19 -15.04
N VAL A 190 18.62 11.66 -14.62
CA VAL A 190 19.06 10.28 -14.86
C VAL A 190 19.34 9.61 -13.52
N TYR A 191 18.89 8.36 -13.36
CA TYR A 191 19.22 7.53 -12.19
C TYR A 191 20.23 6.43 -12.58
N PRO A 192 21.51 6.59 -12.16
CA PRO A 192 22.51 5.54 -12.27
C PRO A 192 22.14 4.26 -11.50
N PRO A 193 22.68 3.09 -11.89
CA PRO A 193 22.41 1.83 -11.19
C PRO A 193 22.79 1.84 -9.71
N GLU A 194 23.86 2.53 -9.33
CA GLU A 194 24.30 2.68 -7.95
C GLU A 194 23.27 3.43 -7.09
N THR A 195 22.61 4.45 -7.66
CA THR A 195 21.56 5.22 -6.99
C THR A 195 20.37 4.34 -6.62
N LEU A 196 19.95 3.44 -7.52
CA LEU A 196 18.86 2.51 -7.23
C LEU A 196 19.22 1.56 -6.08
N ARG A 197 20.48 1.10 -6.02
CA ARG A 197 20.95 0.26 -4.91
C ARG A 197 20.99 1.04 -3.59
N THR A 198 21.41 2.31 -3.63
CA THR A 198 21.39 3.19 -2.46
C THR A 198 19.98 3.42 -1.93
N ILE A 199 18.99 3.62 -2.81
CA ILE A 199 17.58 3.74 -2.41
C ILE A 199 17.14 2.50 -1.62
N LEU A 200 17.46 1.29 -2.11
CA LEU A 200 17.10 0.05 -1.41
C LEU A 200 17.81 -0.09 -0.05
N ASP A 201 19.12 0.15 0.00
CA ASP A 201 19.89 0.09 1.26
C ASP A 201 19.31 1.03 2.32
N LEU A 202 19.04 2.28 1.93
CA LEU A 202 18.48 3.28 2.84
C LEU A 202 17.05 2.94 3.25
N CYS A 203 16.22 2.47 2.30
CA CYS A 203 14.84 2.07 2.58
C CYS A 203 14.77 0.90 3.58
N ASP A 204 15.72 -0.02 3.54
CA ASP A 204 15.78 -1.12 4.50
C ASP A 204 16.25 -0.63 5.87
N ARG A 205 17.34 0.15 5.92
CA ARG A 205 17.96 0.61 7.17
C ARG A 205 17.13 1.63 7.94
N PHE A 206 16.38 2.48 7.23
CA PHE A 206 15.74 3.67 7.82
C PHE A 206 14.21 3.70 7.69
N LEU A 207 13.62 2.87 6.81
CA LEU A 207 12.17 2.82 6.58
C LEU A 207 11.56 1.43 6.89
N PRO A 208 11.81 0.81 8.06
CA PRO A 208 11.37 -0.56 8.34
C PRO A 208 9.85 -0.68 8.51
N MET A 209 9.16 0.43 8.82
CA MET A 209 7.70 0.47 9.00
C MET A 209 6.92 0.68 7.70
N ARG A 210 7.61 0.86 6.57
CA ARG A 210 7.01 0.96 5.24
C ARG A 210 7.43 -0.23 4.39
N HIS A 211 6.62 -0.54 3.39
CA HIS A 211 6.83 -1.70 2.53
C HIS A 211 7.14 -1.30 1.09
N TYR A 212 7.93 -2.12 0.41
CA TYR A 212 8.10 -2.04 -1.03
C TYR A 212 6.82 -2.45 -1.79
N PRO A 213 6.58 -1.91 -2.99
CA PRO A 213 7.41 -0.94 -3.70
C PRO A 213 7.28 0.52 -3.24
N ASP A 214 6.24 0.86 -2.47
CA ASP A 214 5.89 2.24 -2.12
C ASP A 214 7.06 3.08 -1.59
N LYS A 215 7.75 2.61 -0.55
CA LYS A 215 8.86 3.37 0.06
C LYS A 215 10.02 3.70 -0.89
N ALA A 216 10.33 2.79 -1.82
CA ALA A 216 11.40 2.99 -2.79
C ALA A 216 10.98 3.95 -3.90
N LEU A 217 9.74 3.85 -4.39
CA LEU A 217 9.22 4.73 -5.42
C LEU A 217 9.09 6.16 -4.90
N ASP A 218 8.63 6.32 -3.67
CA ASP A 218 8.53 7.60 -2.97
C ASP A 218 9.91 8.27 -2.86
N LEU A 219 10.94 7.54 -2.40
CA LEU A 219 12.29 8.07 -2.31
C LEU A 219 12.94 8.35 -3.68
N LEU A 220 12.65 7.54 -4.71
CA LEU A 220 13.09 7.77 -6.09
C LEU A 220 12.49 9.08 -6.64
N ASP A 221 11.20 9.29 -6.41
CA ASP A 221 10.45 10.46 -6.87
C ASP A 221 10.95 11.74 -6.20
N ASP A 222 11.06 11.72 -4.86
CA ASP A 222 11.56 12.84 -4.06
C ASP A 222 12.99 13.23 -4.48
N ALA A 223 13.87 12.24 -4.68
CA ALA A 223 15.25 12.48 -5.12
C ALA A 223 15.32 13.10 -6.52
N GLY A 224 14.44 12.69 -7.44
CA GLY A 224 14.35 13.27 -8.78
C GLY A 224 13.85 14.71 -8.76
N SER A 225 12.77 14.95 -8.01
CA SER A 225 12.20 16.28 -7.82
C SER A 225 13.21 17.25 -7.22
N TRP A 226 13.89 16.85 -6.14
CA TRP A 226 14.91 17.66 -5.49
C TRP A 226 16.08 17.99 -6.44
N ALA A 227 16.59 16.99 -7.17
CA ALA A 227 17.70 17.18 -8.10
C ALA A 227 17.32 18.12 -9.24
N SER A 228 16.11 17.99 -9.78
CA SER A 228 15.58 18.88 -10.82
C SER A 228 15.50 20.33 -10.36
N MET A 229 15.22 20.59 -9.08
CA MET A 229 15.08 21.95 -8.55
C MET A 229 16.44 22.59 -8.22
N ASN A 230 17.38 21.81 -7.67
CA ASN A 230 18.59 22.34 -7.04
C ASN A 230 19.85 22.23 -7.91
N CYS A 231 19.93 21.27 -8.83
CA CYS A 231 21.12 21.05 -9.66
C CYS A 231 20.97 21.75 -11.02
N GLN A 232 21.07 23.08 -11.03
CA GLN A 232 21.03 23.86 -12.27
C GLN A 232 22.39 23.86 -12.97
N GLY A 233 22.43 23.58 -14.27
CA GLY A 233 23.61 23.80 -15.14
C GLY A 233 24.13 22.57 -15.89
N GLU A 234 23.86 21.35 -15.41
CA GLU A 234 24.17 20.10 -16.11
C GLU A 234 22.87 19.42 -16.54
N THR A 235 22.73 19.12 -17.84
CA THR A 235 21.55 18.43 -18.37
C THR A 235 21.97 17.20 -19.19
N PRO A 236 21.43 16.00 -18.89
CA PRO A 236 20.52 15.71 -17.79
C PRO A 236 21.23 15.72 -16.42
N VAL A 237 20.52 16.14 -15.37
CA VAL A 237 21.01 16.08 -13.99
C VAL A 237 21.15 14.62 -13.57
N THR A 238 22.29 14.24 -13.01
CA THR A 238 22.48 12.89 -12.48
C THR A 238 22.09 12.84 -11.01
N VAL A 239 21.14 11.97 -10.64
CA VAL A 239 20.78 11.75 -9.23
C VAL A 239 21.82 10.84 -8.61
N THR A 240 22.72 11.39 -7.78
CA THR A 240 23.80 10.62 -7.13
C THR A 240 23.32 10.00 -5.80
N PRO A 241 24.03 8.98 -5.26
CA PRO A 241 23.77 8.45 -3.93
C PRO A 241 23.74 9.51 -2.82
N GLU A 242 24.56 10.56 -2.93
CA GLU A 242 24.60 11.67 -1.97
C GLU A 242 23.30 12.47 -1.96
N ILE A 243 22.70 12.70 -3.13
CA ILE A 243 21.40 13.36 -3.25
C ILE A 243 20.32 12.52 -2.54
N VAL A 244 20.31 11.20 -2.76
CA VAL A 244 19.33 10.32 -2.11
C VAL A 244 19.48 10.35 -0.59
N ARG A 245 20.73 10.31 -0.07
CA ARG A 245 20.99 10.44 1.38
C ARG A 245 20.52 11.78 1.91
N HIS A 246 20.80 12.87 1.21
CA HIS A 246 20.39 14.21 1.62
C HIS A 246 18.86 14.33 1.68
N VAL A 247 18.15 13.89 0.65
CA VAL A 247 16.68 13.92 0.61
C VAL A 247 16.08 13.08 1.73
N LEU A 248 16.63 11.90 2.00
CA LEU A 248 16.17 11.08 3.11
C LEU A 248 16.48 11.75 4.47
N SER A 249 17.66 12.35 4.61
CA SER A 249 18.08 13.11 5.80
C SER A 249 17.12 14.25 6.10
N GLU A 250 16.77 15.06 5.09
CA GLU A 250 15.77 16.12 5.22
C GLU A 250 14.39 15.56 5.59
N LYS A 251 13.96 14.47 4.94
CA LYS A 251 12.67 13.82 5.21
C LYS A 251 12.59 13.24 6.62
N LEU A 252 13.71 12.77 7.17
CA LEU A 252 13.80 12.20 8.51
C LEU A 252 14.12 13.22 9.61
N GLY A 253 14.53 14.43 9.24
CA GLY A 253 15.08 15.40 10.20
C GLY A 253 16.41 14.96 10.85
N LEU A 254 17.13 14.04 10.21
CA LEU A 254 18.39 13.48 10.73
C LEU A 254 19.61 14.07 9.99
N PRO A 255 20.75 14.33 10.65
CA PRO A 255 21.98 14.71 9.98
C PRO A 255 22.44 13.68 8.94
N ALA A 256 22.93 14.13 7.78
CA ALA A 256 23.31 13.23 6.67
C ALA A 256 24.48 12.29 7.03
N ASP A 257 25.36 12.71 7.94
CA ASP A 257 26.47 11.92 8.50
C ASP A 257 25.99 10.73 9.34
N GLU A 258 24.81 10.82 9.98
CA GLU A 258 24.23 9.68 10.70
C GLU A 258 23.79 8.57 9.74
N LEU A 259 23.45 8.90 8.49
CA LEU A 259 23.07 7.91 7.47
C LEU A 259 24.27 7.12 6.92
N GLU A 260 25.50 7.62 7.07
CA GLU A 260 26.71 6.96 6.57
C GLU A 260 27.15 5.77 7.43
N GLY A 261 26.69 5.68 8.69
CA GLY A 261 27.11 4.63 9.64
C GLY A 261 26.01 3.98 10.49
N ALA A 262 24.82 4.59 10.61
CA ALA A 262 23.75 4.04 11.44
C ALA A 262 22.87 3.03 10.68
N SER A 263 22.62 1.86 11.25
CA SER A 263 21.53 0.98 10.82
C SER A 263 20.56 0.89 11.99
N TYR A 264 19.31 1.31 11.79
CA TYR A 264 18.29 1.04 12.81
C TYR A 264 17.87 -0.44 12.77
N VAL A 265 17.98 -1.09 11.60
CA VAL A 265 17.77 -2.53 11.47
C VAL A 265 18.82 -3.28 12.27
N GLY A 266 18.34 -4.02 13.28
CA GLY A 266 19.18 -4.81 14.16
C GLY A 266 19.75 -4.01 15.33
N LEU A 267 19.28 -2.78 15.59
CA LEU A 267 19.61 -2.04 16.80
C LEU A 267 19.22 -2.84 18.05
N ALA A 268 18.04 -3.47 18.07
CA ALA A 268 17.64 -4.36 19.17
C ALA A 268 18.59 -5.57 19.28
N LYS A 269 19.08 -6.10 18.16
CA LYS A 269 20.02 -7.22 18.16
C LYS A 269 21.41 -6.81 18.65
N GLN A 270 21.90 -5.64 18.26
CA GLN A 270 23.16 -5.05 18.71
C GLN A 270 23.11 -4.67 20.20
N LEU A 271 21.98 -4.15 20.66
CA LEU A 271 21.74 -3.88 22.08
C LEU A 271 21.54 -5.19 22.87
N GLY A 272 20.98 -6.24 22.27
CA GLY A 272 20.81 -7.56 22.88
C GLY A 272 22.12 -8.30 23.14
N GLU A 273 23.18 -8.00 22.35
CA GLU A 273 24.54 -8.46 22.65
C GLU A 273 25.11 -7.83 23.93
N ALA A 274 24.66 -6.64 24.31
CA ALA A 274 25.03 -5.94 25.53
C ALA A 274 24.04 -6.15 26.70
N VAL A 275 22.77 -6.47 26.40
CA VAL A 275 21.67 -6.62 27.37
C VAL A 275 20.98 -7.97 27.15
N ILE A 276 21.36 -8.96 27.95
CA ILE A 276 20.85 -10.33 27.84
C ILE A 276 19.50 -10.47 28.56
N GLY A 277 18.49 -11.02 27.88
CA GLY A 277 17.21 -11.41 28.49
C GLY A 277 16.11 -10.34 28.43
N GLN A 278 16.28 -9.28 27.63
CA GLN A 278 15.28 -8.22 27.42
C GLN A 278 14.91 -8.02 25.94
N ASP A 279 14.91 -9.10 25.15
CA ASP A 279 14.70 -9.04 23.69
C ASP A 279 13.40 -8.31 23.31
N GLU A 280 12.30 -8.56 24.04
CA GLU A 280 11.01 -7.91 23.80
C GLU A 280 11.00 -6.41 24.12
N ALA A 281 11.77 -5.96 25.13
CA ALA A 281 11.90 -4.54 25.47
C ALA A 281 12.78 -3.80 24.45
N LEU A 282 13.82 -4.47 23.94
CA LEU A 282 14.69 -3.92 22.91
C LEU A 282 13.97 -3.77 21.57
N GLU A 283 13.14 -4.74 21.19
CA GLU A 283 12.26 -4.62 20.01
C GLU A 283 11.26 -3.45 20.17
N GLN A 284 10.69 -3.27 21.37
CA GLN A 284 9.81 -2.13 21.65
C GLN A 284 10.55 -0.79 21.62
N ILE A 285 11.80 -0.72 22.08
CA ILE A 285 12.63 0.49 22.01
C ILE A 285 13.03 0.79 20.56
N GLU A 286 13.41 -0.21 19.76
CA GLU A 286 13.69 -0.03 18.33
C GLU A 286 12.44 0.49 17.61
N GLN A 287 11.27 -0.11 17.86
CA GLN A 287 10.00 0.35 17.32
C GLN A 287 9.61 1.75 17.83
N ALA A 288 9.91 2.09 19.09
CA ALA A 288 9.59 3.40 19.67
C ALA A 288 10.54 4.50 19.20
N LEU A 289 11.84 4.22 19.03
CA LEU A 289 12.82 5.17 18.50
C LEU A 289 12.59 5.44 17.02
N VAL A 290 12.35 4.37 16.24
CA VAL A 290 11.94 4.52 14.84
C VAL A 290 10.58 5.25 14.81
N GLY A 291 9.62 4.84 15.62
CA GLY A 291 8.29 5.44 15.70
C GLY A 291 8.29 6.90 16.14
N SER A 292 9.18 7.32 17.06
CA SER A 292 9.28 8.71 17.52
C SER A 292 9.87 9.63 16.46
N LEU A 293 10.87 9.16 15.71
CA LEU A 293 11.38 9.89 14.55
C LEU A 293 10.27 10.13 13.53
N TRP A 294 9.43 9.12 13.26
CA TRP A 294 8.28 9.24 12.36
C TRP A 294 7.13 10.08 12.92
N GLN A 295 6.82 9.95 14.21
CA GLN A 295 5.81 10.77 14.86
C GLN A 295 6.22 12.24 14.92
N GLU A 296 7.50 12.57 15.12
CA GLU A 296 7.97 13.96 15.03
C GLU A 296 7.81 14.53 13.61
N ILE A 297 8.00 13.71 12.57
CA ILE A 297 7.78 14.10 11.16
C ILE A 297 6.28 14.29 10.84
N GLU A 298 5.39 13.43 11.35
CA GLU A 298 3.93 13.63 11.20
C GLU A 298 3.37 14.74 12.12
N SER A 299 4.05 15.03 13.25
CA SER A 299 3.58 15.92 14.31
C SER A 299 4.16 17.33 14.29
N GLU A 300 4.71 17.79 13.17
CA GLU A 300 4.80 19.24 12.89
C GLU A 300 3.41 19.93 12.83
N HIS A 301 2.32 19.19 13.11
CA HIS A 301 1.03 19.77 13.53
C HIS A 301 0.54 19.48 14.97
N ARG A 302 1.32 18.87 15.89
CA ARG A 302 1.13 18.99 17.36
C ARG A 302 2.16 18.19 18.19
N ILE A 303 3.01 18.93 18.88
CA ILE A 303 3.92 18.49 19.96
C ILE A 303 3.20 17.66 21.02
N TYR A 304 3.76 16.50 21.41
CA TYR A 304 3.91 16.06 22.82
C TYR A 304 4.91 14.88 22.94
N LEU A 305 6.06 15.12 23.57
CA LEU A 305 7.04 14.12 24.02
C LEU A 305 6.43 13.17 25.07
N ALA A 306 6.53 11.86 24.85
CA ALA A 306 6.13 10.84 25.82
C ALA A 306 7.24 10.57 26.85
N MET A 307 7.00 10.98 28.10
CA MET A 307 7.74 10.50 29.28
C MET A 307 7.48 9.00 29.49
N MET A 308 8.43 8.14 29.14
CA MET A 308 8.45 6.74 29.60
C MET A 308 9.01 6.68 31.02
N ARG A 309 8.13 6.50 32.01
CA ARG A 309 8.50 6.24 33.41
C ARG A 309 8.75 4.74 33.58
N GLN A 310 10.01 4.30 33.50
CA GLN A 310 10.38 2.94 33.91
C GLN A 310 10.20 2.80 35.43
N VAL A 311 9.46 1.77 35.84
CA VAL A 311 9.43 1.29 37.23
C VAL A 311 9.96 -0.14 37.21
N SER A 312 11.22 -0.31 37.58
CA SER A 312 11.86 -1.61 37.77
C SER A 312 12.14 -1.83 39.27
N PRO A 313 11.92 -3.03 39.83
CA PRO A 313 12.43 -3.37 41.15
C PRO A 313 13.96 -3.37 41.12
N THR A 314 14.55 -2.98 42.24
CA THR A 314 15.97 -2.77 42.50
C THR A 314 16.88 -3.87 41.90
N GLU A 315 17.95 -3.45 41.22
CA GLU A 315 19.10 -4.22 40.70
C GLU A 315 19.01 -4.89 39.31
N VAL A 316 18.43 -4.22 38.32
CA VAL A 316 18.86 -4.43 36.92
C VAL A 316 19.10 -3.05 36.30
N GLY A 317 20.29 -2.84 35.73
CA GLY A 317 20.76 -1.54 35.24
C GLY A 317 19.70 -0.81 34.41
N SER A 318 19.31 0.36 34.92
CA SER A 318 18.43 1.34 34.28
C SER A 318 19.21 2.25 33.34
#